data_AF-A0A2V6BR26-F1
#
_entry.id   AF-A0A2V6BR26-F1
#
_cell.length_a   1.000
_cell.length_b   1.000
_cell.length_c   1.000
_cell.angle_alpha   90.00
_cell.angle_beta   90.00
_cell.angle_gamma   90.00
#
_symmetry.space_group_name_H-M   'P 1'
#
loop_
_entity.id
_entity.type
_entity.pdbx_description
1 polymer ?
#
loop_
_entity_poly.entity_id
_entity_poly.type
_entity_poly.pdbx_seq_one_letter_code
_entity_poly.pdbx_strand_id
1 'polypeptide(L)'
;MSFIRTGLRELGLKVRRQRTRMALRHVKRQLQRSEIYLGREGTAQAASFPEVRNEIVALKKLEQEQKEVAMRITQIEVAVKQIEAERTENARGQDEAISKLETEKKPILQRRDDAKNAATICERELASVESRLQANDLADRELLKQLSALQAQAPPPADLDTRIAALAGKRARLPQERAEIVRAREGSAEACRQATQKLATAEEELSAAERNITRVRERFEATDRALAEKVRTQQDALRDARAQHQTVEERKNPAYLNIGRHLATRGIAPPNAPHLLHDVLRHRQSVQRHNDHREQLSVLSAQIDKQELRKFYFVIASILVLLAIVLPLVFHSPPKREWLPRETDAILSLNAERFDRDDLPKKWRNEDFWLQTWPGLIGAASQIPRLRIPGDAARVTRALTTVENSPPREFLLLEARGNVSTVVRTIAEDKQFERRTISGLPVWQQSDFSIARVGPKTLAVGMPDGVDELVRVRLGLEADLQITGEFFDRYQALDPETTLRLISRDPPGLTRAFHPIFPRELLDSAQLLGLGVSLQTPAKARLLLRLPSENAASDLAKNIHDDPQRWLRIEQSDLPLFASPPEINRQHADLEIRFIIPENSARLLLQRIAKTDMPPPATAAN
;
A
#
# COMPACT_ATOMS: atom_id res chain seq x y z
N MET A 1 -33.57 -9.71 -51.04
CA MET A 1 -32.17 -9.31 -50.71
C MET A 1 -31.72 -7.97 -51.32
N SER A 2 -32.49 -7.27 -52.18
CA SER A 2 -32.06 -5.98 -52.78
C SER A 2 -31.87 -4.86 -51.76
N PHE A 3 -32.77 -4.76 -50.76
CA PHE A 3 -32.74 -3.69 -49.75
C PHE A 3 -31.47 -3.67 -48.89
N ILE A 4 -30.82 -4.82 -48.66
CA ILE A 4 -29.55 -4.91 -47.92
C ILE A 4 -28.43 -4.27 -48.74
N ARG A 5 -28.37 -4.54 -50.04
CA ARG A 5 -27.37 -3.97 -50.96
C ARG A 5 -27.55 -2.46 -51.09
N THR A 6 -28.79 -1.99 -51.20
CA THR A 6 -29.12 -0.55 -51.26
C THR A 6 -28.81 0.17 -49.95
N GLY A 7 -29.11 -0.46 -48.80
CA GLY A 7 -28.77 0.05 -47.48
C GLY A 7 -27.27 0.14 -47.21
N LEU A 8 -26.51 -0.91 -47.55
CA LEU A 8 -25.05 -0.90 -47.44
C LEU A 8 -24.40 0.14 -48.36
N ARG A 9 -24.96 0.36 -49.56
CA ARG A 9 -24.49 1.40 -50.48
C ARG A 9 -24.69 2.81 -49.90
N GLU A 10 -25.83 3.10 -49.28
CA GLU A 10 -26.08 4.39 -48.62
C GLU A 10 -25.24 4.57 -47.36
N LEU A 11 -25.03 3.51 -46.55
CA LEU A 11 -24.08 3.56 -45.43
C LEU A 11 -22.66 3.88 -45.92
N GLY A 12 -22.22 3.26 -47.02
CA GLY A 12 -20.94 3.55 -47.66
C GLY A 12 -20.82 5.01 -48.09
N LEU A 13 -21.88 5.60 -48.68
CA LEU A 13 -21.91 7.02 -49.03
C LEU A 13 -21.94 7.94 -47.81
N LYS A 14 -22.62 7.56 -46.71
CA LYS A 14 -22.59 8.32 -45.45
C LYS A 14 -21.19 8.32 -44.82
N VAL A 15 -20.53 7.17 -44.76
CA VAL A 15 -19.15 7.05 -44.26
C VAL A 15 -18.19 7.89 -45.12
N ARG A 16 -18.30 7.81 -46.44
CA ARG A 16 -17.50 8.64 -47.36
C ARG A 16 -17.74 10.13 -47.12
N ARG A 17 -19.00 10.59 -47.01
CA ARG A 17 -19.34 11.99 -46.67
C ARG A 17 -18.76 12.44 -45.34
N GLN A 18 -18.83 11.60 -44.31
CA GLN A 18 -18.25 11.92 -43.00
C GLN A 18 -16.72 12.02 -43.07
N ARG A 19 -16.07 11.08 -43.77
CA ARG A 19 -14.63 11.12 -44.02
C ARG A 19 -14.22 12.38 -44.78
N THR A 20 -14.94 12.75 -45.84
CA THR A 20 -14.69 14.00 -46.60
C THR A 20 -14.89 15.23 -45.72
N ARG A 21 -15.91 15.27 -44.85
CA ARG A 21 -16.10 16.38 -43.90
C ARG A 21 -14.96 16.50 -42.91
N MET A 22 -14.47 15.38 -42.37
CA MET A 22 -13.34 15.37 -41.43
C MET A 22 -12.05 15.78 -42.12
N ALA A 23 -11.78 15.24 -43.33
CA ALA A 23 -10.63 15.63 -44.15
C ALA A 23 -10.68 17.12 -44.48
N LEU A 24 -11.83 17.65 -44.90
CA LEU A 24 -12.00 19.06 -45.21
C LEU A 24 -11.78 19.96 -43.98
N ARG A 25 -12.26 19.58 -42.79
CA ARG A 25 -11.96 20.31 -41.55
C ARG A 25 -10.46 20.30 -41.25
N HIS A 26 -9.80 19.16 -41.42
CA HIS A 26 -8.38 19.01 -41.18
C HIS A 26 -7.55 19.87 -42.15
N VAL A 27 -7.83 19.77 -43.45
CA VAL A 27 -7.14 20.55 -44.49
C VAL A 27 -7.43 22.05 -44.35
N LYS A 28 -8.64 22.47 -43.95
CA LYS A 28 -8.92 23.89 -43.64
C LYS A 28 -8.10 24.41 -42.47
N ARG A 29 -7.88 23.61 -41.41
CA ARG A 29 -6.99 23.98 -40.30
C ARG A 29 -5.54 24.04 -40.73
N GLN A 30 -5.09 23.10 -41.56
CA GLN A 30 -3.75 23.13 -42.15
C GLN A 30 -3.54 24.37 -43.02
N LEU A 31 -4.53 24.72 -43.85
CA LEU A 31 -4.53 25.94 -44.65
C LEU A 31 -4.43 27.20 -43.78
N GLN A 32 -5.24 27.30 -42.73
CA GLN A 32 -5.16 28.44 -41.80
C GLN A 32 -3.77 28.55 -41.15
N ARG A 33 -3.17 27.42 -40.75
CA ARG A 33 -1.81 27.40 -40.20
C ARG A 33 -0.77 27.84 -41.23
N SER A 34 -0.82 27.30 -42.45
CA SER A 34 0.12 27.68 -43.51
C SER A 34 -0.04 29.15 -43.90
N GLU A 35 -1.27 29.68 -43.90
CA GLU A 35 -1.54 31.11 -44.11
C GLU A 35 -0.95 31.96 -42.98
N ILE A 36 -1.09 31.56 -41.72
CA ILE A 36 -0.44 32.25 -40.59
C ILE A 36 1.09 32.25 -40.72
N TYR A 37 1.71 31.10 -41.04
CA TYR A 37 3.16 31.02 -41.22
C TYR A 37 3.65 31.88 -42.39
N LEU A 38 2.94 31.85 -43.52
CA LEU A 38 3.23 32.72 -44.66
C LEU A 38 3.13 34.20 -44.27
N GLY A 39 2.12 34.57 -43.48
CA GLY A 39 1.95 35.95 -43.02
C GLY A 39 3.00 36.40 -42.01
N ARG A 40 3.50 35.49 -41.16
CA ARG A 40 4.58 35.76 -40.19
C ARG A 40 5.90 36.07 -40.88
N GLU A 41 6.34 35.19 -41.76
CA GLU A 41 7.59 35.36 -42.54
C GLU A 41 7.46 36.44 -43.62
N GLY A 42 6.23 36.68 -44.09
CA GLY A 42 5.91 37.62 -45.17
C GLY A 42 5.61 39.05 -44.73
N THR A 43 5.72 39.36 -43.43
CA THR A 43 5.37 40.69 -42.88
C THR A 43 6.13 41.84 -43.55
N ALA A 44 7.41 41.63 -43.88
CA ALA A 44 8.23 42.64 -44.55
C ALA A 44 7.76 42.93 -45.99
N GLN A 45 7.33 41.90 -46.72
CA GLN A 45 6.79 42.02 -48.07
C GLN A 45 5.37 42.59 -48.05
N ALA A 46 4.61 42.30 -47.00
CA ALA A 46 3.27 42.84 -46.79
C ALA A 46 3.27 44.35 -46.51
N ALA A 47 4.37 44.90 -46.00
CA ALA A 47 4.48 46.31 -45.63
C ALA A 47 4.41 47.30 -46.80
N SER A 48 4.59 46.85 -48.03
CA SER A 48 4.41 47.66 -49.24
C SER A 48 2.94 47.78 -49.69
N PHE A 49 2.02 47.02 -49.10
CA PHE A 49 0.62 46.98 -49.49
C PHE A 49 -0.27 47.81 -48.56
N PRO A 50 -1.02 48.81 -49.08
CA PRO A 50 -1.92 49.62 -48.26
C PRO A 50 -3.07 48.80 -47.64
N GLU A 51 -3.48 47.69 -48.26
CA GLU A 51 -4.62 46.87 -47.83
C GLU A 51 -4.41 46.10 -46.52
N VAL A 52 -3.15 45.91 -46.09
CA VAL A 52 -2.78 45.20 -44.84
C VAL A 52 -2.07 46.12 -43.84
N ARG A 53 -2.11 47.44 -44.06
CA ARG A 53 -1.40 48.43 -43.24
C ARG A 53 -1.90 48.45 -41.80
N ASN A 54 -3.20 48.24 -41.58
CA ASN A 54 -3.81 48.22 -40.25
C ASN A 54 -3.33 47.02 -39.43
N GLU A 55 -3.22 45.85 -40.06
CA GLU A 55 -2.71 44.62 -39.47
C GLU A 55 -1.25 44.76 -39.07
N ILE A 56 -0.44 45.45 -39.88
CA ILE A 56 0.98 45.71 -39.61
C ILE A 56 1.16 46.67 -38.42
N VAL A 57 0.33 47.72 -38.33
CA VAL A 57 0.33 48.63 -37.18
C VAL A 57 -0.08 47.89 -35.90
N ALA A 58 -1.09 47.02 -35.97
CA ALA A 58 -1.51 46.19 -34.85
C ALA A 58 -0.41 45.22 -34.40
N LEU A 59 0.31 44.59 -35.33
CA LEU A 59 1.44 43.72 -35.01
C LEU A 59 2.57 44.46 -34.30
N LYS A 60 2.95 45.66 -34.77
CA LYS A 60 3.99 46.47 -34.12
C LYS A 60 3.64 46.82 -32.67
N LYS A 61 2.37 47.11 -32.39
CA LYS A 61 1.91 47.37 -31.03
C LYS A 61 2.03 46.12 -30.14
N LEU A 62 1.59 44.97 -30.64
CA LEU A 62 1.69 43.69 -29.91
C LEU A 62 3.15 43.23 -29.72
N GLU A 63 4.05 43.54 -30.64
CA GLU A 63 5.49 43.29 -30.49
C GLU A 63 6.12 44.15 -29.39
N GLN A 64 5.68 45.41 -29.25
CA GLN A 64 6.11 46.27 -28.15
C GLN A 64 5.61 45.74 -26.79
N GLU A 65 4.33 45.38 -26.71
CA GLU A 65 3.74 44.76 -25.51
C GLU A 65 4.48 43.47 -25.13
N GLN A 66 4.85 42.64 -26.11
CA GLN A 66 5.64 41.43 -25.87
C GLN A 66 7.02 41.72 -25.28
N LYS A 67 7.74 42.73 -25.81
CA LYS A 67 9.06 43.11 -25.30
C LYS A 67 8.99 43.58 -23.85
N GLU A 68 7.96 44.33 -23.50
CA GLU A 68 7.72 44.79 -22.12
C GLU A 68 7.46 43.61 -21.18
N VAL A 69 6.65 42.63 -21.60
CA VAL A 69 6.42 41.41 -20.81
C VAL A 69 7.70 40.57 -20.70
N ALA A 70 8.49 40.45 -21.76
CA ALA A 70 9.76 39.73 -21.73
C ALA A 70 10.76 40.37 -20.74
N MET A 71 10.82 41.70 -20.70
CA MET A 71 11.64 42.43 -19.71
C MET A 71 11.14 42.21 -18.27
N ARG A 72 9.84 42.10 -18.05
CA ARG A 72 9.30 41.77 -16.71
C ARG A 72 9.65 40.34 -16.29
N ILE A 73 9.59 39.39 -17.22
CA ILE A 73 9.98 37.98 -16.98
C ILE A 73 11.43 37.91 -16.52
N THR A 74 12.35 38.60 -17.21
CA THR A 74 13.78 38.58 -16.85
C THR A 74 14.04 39.24 -15.48
N GLN A 75 13.34 40.33 -15.16
CA GLN A 75 13.43 40.97 -13.85
C GLN A 75 12.96 40.04 -12.72
N ILE A 76 11.84 39.33 -12.90
CA ILE A 76 11.32 38.38 -11.91
C ILE A 76 12.29 37.20 -11.74
N GLU A 77 12.85 36.67 -12.82
CA GLU A 77 13.83 35.57 -12.76
C GLU A 77 15.11 35.96 -12.00
N VAL A 78 15.58 37.19 -12.15
CA VAL A 78 16.71 37.71 -11.37
C VAL A 78 16.35 37.83 -9.89
N ALA A 79 15.16 38.35 -9.57
CA ALA A 79 14.68 38.46 -8.19
C ALA A 79 14.55 37.08 -7.50
N VAL A 80 14.02 36.07 -8.20
CA VAL A 80 13.95 34.68 -7.69
C VAL A 80 15.34 34.15 -7.35
N LYS A 81 16.32 34.33 -8.25
CA LYS A 81 17.71 33.88 -8.02
C LYS A 81 18.35 34.57 -6.82
N GLN A 82 18.07 35.86 -6.61
CA GLN A 82 18.56 36.59 -5.43
C GLN A 82 17.98 36.01 -4.14
N ILE A 83 16.67 35.75 -4.09
CA ILE A 83 16.02 35.16 -2.91
C ILE A 83 16.52 33.74 -2.65
N GLU A 84 16.76 32.94 -3.70
CA GLU A 84 17.35 31.60 -3.55
C GLU A 84 18.77 31.67 -2.99
N ALA A 85 19.58 32.64 -3.43
CA ALA A 85 20.91 32.88 -2.85
C ALA A 85 20.82 33.24 -1.36
N GLU A 86 19.92 34.15 -0.97
CA GLU A 86 19.66 34.50 0.43
C GLU A 86 19.24 33.29 1.27
N ARG A 87 18.43 32.36 0.72
CA ARG A 87 18.07 31.12 1.41
C ARG A 87 19.27 30.21 1.64
N THR A 88 20.16 30.09 0.65
CA THR A 88 21.38 29.29 0.82
C THR A 88 22.33 29.89 1.85
N GLU A 89 22.42 31.22 1.92
CA GLU A 89 23.19 31.92 2.94
C GLU A 89 22.58 31.75 4.34
N ASN A 90 21.25 31.86 4.45
CA ASN A 90 20.52 31.62 5.70
C ASN A 90 20.73 30.19 6.23
N ALA A 91 20.72 29.18 5.36
CA ALA A 91 20.99 27.79 5.73
C ALA A 91 22.43 27.60 6.23
N ARG A 92 23.43 28.18 5.54
CA ARG A 92 24.83 28.16 6.01
C ARG A 92 24.98 28.86 7.36
N GLY A 93 24.35 30.02 7.52
CA GLY A 93 24.34 30.75 8.79
C GLY A 93 23.69 29.96 9.94
N GLN A 94 22.64 29.20 9.65
CA GLN A 94 22.00 28.30 10.62
C GLN A 94 22.97 27.19 11.06
N ASP A 95 23.61 26.50 10.12
CA ASP A 95 24.53 25.41 10.41
C ASP A 95 25.74 25.89 11.22
N GLU A 96 26.31 27.05 10.86
CA GLU A 96 27.41 27.66 11.61
C GLU A 96 27.01 28.05 13.03
N ALA A 97 25.81 28.63 13.21
CA ALA A 97 25.32 29.04 14.52
C ALA A 97 25.01 27.83 15.42
N ILE A 98 24.40 26.78 14.88
CA ILE A 98 24.11 25.54 15.60
C ILE A 98 25.42 24.83 15.97
N SER A 99 26.38 24.74 15.04
CA SER A 99 27.68 24.11 15.31
C SER A 99 28.42 24.80 16.46
N LYS A 100 28.44 26.14 16.50
CA LYS A 100 29.01 26.89 17.62
C LYS A 100 28.32 26.55 18.94
N LEU A 101 27.00 26.57 18.99
CA LEU A 101 26.25 26.22 20.21
C LEU A 101 26.44 24.76 20.63
N GLU A 102 26.57 23.83 19.67
CA GLU A 102 26.88 22.43 19.96
C GLU A 102 28.28 22.27 20.54
N THR A 103 29.27 23.04 20.08
CA THR A 103 30.61 23.05 20.69
C THR A 103 30.60 23.60 22.12
N GLU A 104 29.79 24.63 22.40
CA GLU A 104 29.60 25.18 23.74
C GLU A 104 28.83 24.22 24.68
N LYS A 105 27.92 23.40 24.14
CA LYS A 105 27.16 22.39 24.88
C LYS A 105 28.03 21.23 25.38
N LYS A 106 29.05 20.82 24.62
CA LYS A 106 29.91 19.66 24.94
C LYS A 106 30.53 19.69 26.35
N PRO A 107 31.19 20.77 26.80
CA PRO A 107 31.75 20.82 28.16
C PRO A 107 30.67 20.79 29.26
N ILE A 108 29.47 21.34 29.00
CA ILE A 108 28.34 21.30 29.95
C ILE A 108 27.83 19.85 30.10
N LEU A 109 27.71 19.12 28.98
CA LEU A 109 27.36 17.70 29.00
C LEU A 109 28.36 16.87 29.82
N GLN A 110 29.66 17.10 29.61
CA GLN A 110 30.71 16.42 30.39
C GLN A 110 30.57 16.69 31.89
N ARG A 111 30.39 17.96 32.29
CA ARG A 111 30.16 18.32 33.70
C ARG A 111 28.93 17.66 34.30
N ARG A 112 27.84 17.57 33.53
CA ARG A 112 26.61 16.89 33.97
C ARG A 112 26.85 15.40 34.17
N ASP A 113 27.54 14.73 33.26
CA ASP A 113 27.81 13.29 33.36
C ASP A 113 28.75 12.98 34.52
N ASP A 114 29.77 13.83 34.76
CA ASP A 114 30.63 13.74 35.94
C ASP A 114 29.84 13.93 37.24
N ALA A 115 28.94 14.93 37.30
CA ALA A 115 28.07 15.16 38.46
C ALA A 115 27.09 14.01 38.68
N LYS A 116 26.57 13.39 37.61
CA LYS A 116 25.70 12.22 37.67
C LYS A 116 26.44 11.01 38.22
N ASN A 117 27.66 10.78 37.74
CA ASN A 117 28.52 9.70 38.25
C ASN A 117 28.86 9.91 39.74
N ALA A 118 29.13 11.14 40.16
CA ALA A 118 29.36 11.45 41.56
C ALA A 118 28.11 11.20 42.43
N ALA A 119 26.92 11.61 41.96
CA ALA A 119 25.67 11.39 42.67
C ALA A 119 25.34 9.90 42.83
N THR A 120 25.50 9.09 41.77
CA THR A 120 25.24 7.65 41.82
C THR A 120 26.20 6.91 42.76
N ILE A 121 27.47 7.32 42.82
CA ILE A 121 28.44 6.79 43.79
C ILE A 121 28.00 7.13 45.22
N CYS A 122 27.63 8.40 45.49
CA CYS A 122 27.17 8.81 46.82
C CYS A 122 25.89 8.08 47.26
N GLU A 123 24.92 7.88 46.36
CA GLU A 123 23.69 7.12 46.63
C GLU A 123 24.00 5.66 46.98
N ARG A 124 24.94 5.03 46.25
CA ARG A 124 25.36 3.66 46.50
C ARG A 124 26.04 3.51 47.86
N GLU A 125 26.92 4.44 48.22
CA GLU A 125 27.58 4.45 49.53
C GLU A 125 26.58 4.68 50.66
N LEU A 126 25.63 5.60 50.49
CA LEU A 126 24.56 5.81 51.46
C LEU A 126 23.72 4.54 51.66
N ALA A 127 23.32 3.87 50.58
CA ALA A 127 22.56 2.61 50.64
C ALA A 127 23.37 1.49 51.31
N SER A 128 24.69 1.42 51.07
CA SER A 128 25.60 0.48 51.74
C SER A 128 25.66 0.72 53.24
N VAL A 129 25.79 1.97 53.67
CA VAL A 129 25.79 2.35 55.09
C VAL A 129 24.44 2.08 55.75
N GLU A 130 23.33 2.36 55.07
CA GLU A 130 21.99 2.04 55.57
C GLU A 130 21.76 0.53 55.71
N SER A 131 22.26 -0.28 54.78
CA SER A 131 22.22 -1.74 54.89
C SER A 131 23.02 -2.25 56.09
N ARG A 132 24.20 -1.66 56.36
CA ARG A 132 25.02 -2.01 57.55
C ARG A 132 24.30 -1.64 58.85
N LEU A 133 23.59 -0.51 58.88
CA LEU A 133 22.79 -0.10 60.02
C LEU A 133 21.65 -1.09 60.28
N GLN A 134 20.92 -1.49 59.24
CA GLN A 134 19.86 -2.50 59.33
C GLN A 134 20.40 -3.86 59.80
N ALA A 135 21.57 -4.28 59.31
CA ALA A 135 22.21 -5.52 59.73
C ALA A 135 22.61 -5.48 61.22
N ASN A 136 23.10 -4.34 61.70
CA ASN A 136 23.42 -4.14 63.13
C ASN A 136 22.16 -4.20 64.00
N ASP A 137 21.07 -3.54 63.58
CA ASP A 137 19.78 -3.58 64.29
C ASP A 137 19.18 -5.01 64.30
N LEU A 138 19.33 -5.77 63.21
CA LEU A 138 18.92 -7.19 63.15
C LEU A 138 19.77 -8.07 64.06
N ALA A 139 21.08 -7.82 64.15
CA ALA A 139 21.97 -8.56 65.04
C ALA A 139 21.60 -8.34 66.52
N ASP A 140 21.26 -7.12 66.93
CA ASP A 140 20.80 -6.86 68.31
C ASP A 140 19.48 -7.60 68.62
N ARG A 141 18.53 -7.60 67.68
CA ARG A 141 17.26 -8.35 67.83
C ARG A 141 17.47 -9.86 67.93
N GLU A 142 18.38 -10.41 67.13
CA GLU A 142 18.69 -11.84 67.15
C GLU A 142 19.40 -12.24 68.44
N LEU A 143 20.34 -11.43 68.94
CA LEU A 143 20.96 -11.66 70.26
C LEU A 143 19.94 -11.58 71.40
N LEU A 144 18.99 -10.64 71.34
CA LEU A 144 17.87 -10.56 72.29
C LEU A 144 16.99 -11.82 72.26
N LYS A 145 16.68 -12.31 71.06
CA LYS A 145 15.91 -13.54 70.87
C LYS A 145 16.65 -14.75 71.44
N GLN A 146 17.96 -14.88 71.18
CA GLN A 146 18.80 -15.96 71.71
C GLN A 146 18.89 -15.91 73.25
N LEU A 147 19.03 -14.72 73.84
CA LEU A 147 18.99 -14.53 75.29
C LEU A 147 17.65 -14.98 75.88
N SER A 148 16.53 -14.59 75.24
CA SER A 148 15.19 -15.00 75.69
C SER A 148 14.95 -16.51 75.57
N ALA A 149 15.45 -17.14 74.49
CA ALA A 149 15.31 -18.58 74.27
C ALA A 149 16.12 -19.41 75.27
N LEU A 150 17.34 -18.95 75.61
CA LEU A 150 18.17 -19.59 76.64
C LEU A 150 17.54 -19.49 78.04
N GLN A 151 16.87 -18.38 78.35
CA GLN A 151 16.17 -18.21 79.63
C GLN A 151 14.88 -19.04 79.74
N ALA A 152 14.26 -19.41 78.62
CA ALA A 152 13.03 -20.20 78.58
C ALA A 152 13.25 -21.73 78.59
N GLN A 153 14.50 -22.21 78.56
CA GLN A 153 14.83 -23.62 78.42
C GLN A 153 14.83 -24.34 79.80
N ALA A 154 14.04 -25.42 79.94
CA ALA A 154 13.94 -26.21 81.17
C ALA A 154 14.13 -27.72 80.90
N PRO A 155 15.05 -28.43 81.60
CA PRO A 155 15.96 -27.92 82.63
C PRO A 155 17.07 -27.01 82.04
N PRO A 156 17.57 -26.03 82.82
CA PRO A 156 18.59 -25.10 82.35
C PRO A 156 19.90 -25.82 82.02
N PRO A 157 20.60 -25.42 80.94
CA PRO A 157 21.89 -26.01 80.57
C PRO A 157 22.96 -25.71 81.65
N ALA A 158 23.88 -26.65 81.86
CA ALA A 158 24.92 -26.57 82.91
C ALA A 158 25.91 -25.40 82.72
N ASP A 159 25.96 -24.81 81.52
CA ASP A 159 26.80 -23.68 81.12
C ASP A 159 26.00 -22.41 80.82
N LEU A 160 24.84 -22.24 81.47
CA LEU A 160 23.94 -21.11 81.24
C LEU A 160 24.60 -19.74 81.49
N ASP A 161 25.29 -19.57 82.62
CA ASP A 161 25.88 -18.28 83.01
C ASP A 161 27.02 -17.85 82.07
N THR A 162 27.83 -18.80 81.61
CA THR A 162 28.89 -18.53 80.64
C THR A 162 28.32 -18.16 79.27
N ARG A 163 27.22 -18.78 78.82
CA ARG A 163 26.53 -18.43 77.57
C ARG A 163 25.84 -17.06 77.64
N ILE A 164 25.20 -16.74 78.77
CA ILE A 164 24.58 -15.42 78.98
C ILE A 164 25.65 -14.32 79.01
N ALA A 165 26.75 -14.52 79.73
CA ALA A 165 27.86 -13.56 79.76
C ALA A 165 28.50 -13.34 78.38
N ALA A 166 28.65 -14.40 77.58
CA ALA A 166 29.17 -14.30 76.21
C ALA A 166 28.23 -13.50 75.28
N LEU A 167 26.92 -13.73 75.35
CA LEU A 167 25.93 -12.98 74.57
C LEU A 167 25.79 -11.52 75.03
N ALA A 168 25.83 -11.28 76.35
CA ALA A 168 25.83 -9.94 76.92
C ALA A 168 27.09 -9.15 76.51
N GLY A 169 28.26 -9.79 76.49
CA GLY A 169 29.50 -9.20 76.01
C GLY A 169 29.47 -8.83 74.53
N LYS A 170 28.86 -9.65 73.68
CA LYS A 170 28.63 -9.33 72.25
C LYS A 170 27.66 -8.15 72.10
N ARG A 171 26.57 -8.14 72.86
CA ARG A 171 25.56 -7.09 72.81
C ARG A 171 26.07 -5.74 73.32
N ALA A 172 26.97 -5.72 74.30
CA ALA A 172 27.55 -4.48 74.83
C ALA A 172 28.35 -3.67 73.80
N ARG A 173 28.84 -4.30 72.71
CA ARG A 173 29.60 -3.66 71.64
C ARG A 173 28.74 -3.06 70.53
N LEU A 174 27.55 -3.62 70.30
CA LEU A 174 26.65 -3.18 69.21
C LEU A 174 26.23 -1.70 69.28
N PRO A 175 25.94 -1.09 70.46
CA PRO A 175 25.60 0.33 70.54
C PRO A 175 26.74 1.25 70.08
N GLN A 176 28.00 0.87 70.32
CA GLN A 176 29.16 1.65 69.88
C GLN A 176 29.34 1.53 68.36
N GLU A 177 29.26 0.32 67.81
CA GLU A 177 29.28 0.08 66.36
C GLU A 177 28.15 0.82 65.64
N ARG A 178 26.94 0.83 66.23
CA ARG A 178 25.80 1.59 65.73
C ARG A 178 26.07 3.09 65.70
N ALA A 179 26.66 3.65 66.75
CA ALA A 179 26.99 5.08 66.80
C ALA A 179 28.03 5.49 65.73
N GLU A 180 28.95 4.59 65.36
CA GLU A 180 29.88 4.81 64.26
C GLU A 180 29.19 4.73 62.89
N ILE A 181 28.32 3.74 62.68
CA ILE A 181 27.55 3.60 61.44
C ILE A 181 26.59 4.78 61.24
N VAL A 182 25.96 5.29 62.31
CA VAL A 182 25.08 6.47 62.23
C VAL A 182 25.85 7.73 61.85
N ARG A 183 27.05 7.96 62.42
CA ARG A 183 27.91 9.08 62.00
C ARG A 183 28.35 8.95 60.54
N ALA A 184 28.70 7.74 60.10
CA ALA A 184 28.99 7.48 58.69
C ALA A 184 27.77 7.76 57.79
N ARG A 185 26.55 7.42 58.25
CA ARG A 185 25.30 7.68 57.51
C ARG A 185 25.04 9.16 57.33
N GLU A 186 25.22 9.96 58.38
CA GLU A 186 25.03 11.42 58.33
C GLU A 186 26.02 12.05 57.33
N GLY A 187 27.29 11.66 57.39
CA GLY A 187 28.31 12.12 56.42
C GLY A 187 28.00 11.71 54.98
N SER A 188 27.60 10.44 54.75
CA SER A 188 27.19 9.96 53.42
C SER A 188 25.93 10.66 52.91
N ALA A 189 24.96 10.96 53.79
CA ALA A 189 23.73 11.66 53.42
C ALA A 189 23.99 13.12 53.03
N GLU A 190 24.88 13.82 53.73
CA GLU A 190 25.30 15.18 53.37
C GLU A 190 26.07 15.21 52.04
N ALA A 191 27.00 14.27 51.82
CA ALA A 191 27.71 14.13 50.56
C ALA A 191 26.75 13.85 49.39
N CYS A 192 25.75 12.98 49.60
CA CYS A 192 24.71 12.70 48.61
C CYS A 192 23.87 13.94 48.28
N ARG A 193 23.46 14.72 49.29
CA ARG A 193 22.74 15.99 49.08
C ARG A 193 23.55 16.98 48.25
N GLN A 194 24.83 17.16 48.56
CA GLN A 194 25.69 18.06 47.78
C GLN A 194 25.90 17.58 46.34
N ALA A 195 26.05 16.26 46.13
CA ALA A 195 26.19 15.69 44.80
C ALA A 195 24.91 15.85 43.96
N THR A 196 23.73 15.60 44.56
CA THR A 196 22.43 15.82 43.89
C THR A 196 22.17 17.29 43.55
N GLN A 197 22.58 18.24 44.41
CA GLN A 197 22.50 19.67 44.09
C GLN A 197 23.40 20.06 42.92
N LYS A 198 24.65 19.55 42.88
CA LYS A 198 25.56 19.79 41.75
C LYS A 198 25.03 19.21 40.44
N LEU A 199 24.41 18.03 40.50
CA LEU A 199 23.73 17.44 39.35
C LEU A 199 22.58 18.34 38.88
N ALA A 200 21.72 18.80 39.78
CA ALA A 200 20.61 19.69 39.44
C ALA A 200 21.09 20.98 38.75
N THR A 201 22.15 21.63 39.26
CA THR A 201 22.73 22.83 38.62
C THR A 201 23.26 22.55 37.22
N ALA A 202 23.92 21.40 37.02
CA ALA A 202 24.45 21.02 35.71
C ALA A 202 23.34 20.66 34.71
N GLU A 203 22.23 20.08 35.18
CA GLU A 203 21.04 19.81 34.36
C GLU A 203 20.31 21.10 33.96
N GLU A 204 20.23 22.10 34.84
CA GLU A 204 19.69 23.42 34.52
C GLU A 204 20.52 24.13 33.44
N GLU A 205 21.85 24.16 33.58
CA GLU A 205 22.77 24.72 32.57
C GLU A 205 22.64 24.02 31.21
N LEU A 206 22.53 22.69 31.21
CA LEU A 206 22.32 21.91 29.99
C LEU A 206 20.98 22.26 29.33
N SER A 207 19.91 22.34 30.12
CA SER A 207 18.58 22.70 29.63
C SER A 207 18.55 24.12 29.03
N ALA A 208 19.30 25.05 29.60
CA ALA A 208 19.43 26.41 29.09
C ALA A 208 20.17 26.44 27.74
N ALA A 209 21.25 25.65 27.61
CA ALA A 209 21.98 25.51 26.34
C ALA A 209 21.10 24.88 25.24
N GLU A 210 20.30 23.86 25.57
CA GLU A 210 19.35 23.25 24.63
C GLU A 210 18.22 24.21 24.21
N ARG A 211 17.72 25.03 25.13
CA ARG A 211 16.77 26.11 24.82
C ARG A 211 17.35 27.18 23.89
N ASN A 212 18.64 27.48 24.00
CA ASN A 212 19.29 28.42 23.09
C ASN A 212 19.43 27.85 21.67
N ILE A 213 19.80 26.56 21.54
CA ILE A 213 19.86 25.87 20.24
C ILE A 213 18.49 25.88 19.56
N THR A 214 17.42 25.56 20.30
CA THR A 214 16.05 25.56 19.77
C THR A 214 15.58 26.95 19.34
N ARG A 215 15.81 28.00 20.15
CA ARG A 215 15.50 29.38 19.76
C ARG A 215 16.21 29.84 18.49
N VAL A 216 17.48 29.46 18.32
CA VAL A 216 18.23 29.79 17.09
C VAL A 216 17.64 29.06 15.89
N ARG A 217 17.32 27.77 16.01
CA ARG A 217 16.63 27.01 14.95
C ARG A 217 15.32 27.67 14.55
N GLU A 218 14.47 28.01 15.52
CA GLU A 218 13.17 28.66 15.26
C GLU A 218 13.32 29.99 14.52
N ARG A 219 14.33 30.80 14.86
CA ARG A 219 14.60 32.08 14.19
C ARG A 219 15.01 31.88 12.73
N PHE A 220 15.92 30.94 12.45
CA PHE A 220 16.35 30.64 11.09
C PHE A 220 15.23 30.01 10.25
N GLU A 221 14.41 29.14 10.85
CA GLU A 221 13.21 28.57 10.23
C GLU A 221 12.14 29.64 9.94
N ALA A 222 11.97 30.64 10.79
CA ALA A 222 11.05 31.75 10.54
C ALA A 222 11.53 32.60 9.34
N THR A 223 12.83 32.90 9.27
CA THR A 223 13.42 33.60 8.12
C THR A 223 13.30 32.77 6.85
N ASP A 224 13.59 31.47 6.88
CA ASP A 224 13.45 30.59 5.72
C ASP A 224 12.00 30.50 5.24
N ARG A 225 11.03 30.42 6.15
CA ARG A 225 9.60 30.45 5.80
C ARG A 225 9.23 31.75 5.07
N ALA A 226 9.68 32.91 5.56
CA ALA A 226 9.42 34.19 4.91
C ALA A 226 10.07 34.28 3.52
N LEU A 227 11.30 33.77 3.36
CA LEU A 227 11.98 33.71 2.06
C LEU A 227 11.28 32.74 1.11
N ALA A 228 10.82 31.58 1.59
CA ALA A 228 10.07 30.61 0.79
C ALA A 228 8.74 31.18 0.28
N GLU A 229 8.04 31.99 1.09
CA GLU A 229 6.83 32.69 0.67
C GLU A 229 7.13 33.74 -0.41
N LYS A 230 8.23 34.50 -0.27
CA LYS A 230 8.70 35.42 -1.32
C LYS A 230 9.03 34.69 -2.61
N VAL A 231 9.67 33.52 -2.57
CA VAL A 231 9.91 32.70 -3.78
C VAL A 231 8.59 32.29 -4.43
N ARG A 232 7.62 31.81 -3.66
CA ARG A 232 6.31 31.39 -4.19
C ARG A 232 5.59 32.53 -4.90
N THR A 233 5.51 33.70 -4.26
CA THR A 233 4.86 34.89 -4.84
C THR A 233 5.54 35.33 -6.14
N GLN A 234 6.87 35.31 -6.21
CA GLN A 234 7.62 35.61 -7.44
C GLN A 234 7.44 34.53 -8.53
N GLN A 235 7.36 33.26 -8.15
CA GLN A 235 7.09 32.17 -9.10
C GLN A 235 5.68 32.24 -9.70
N ASP A 236 4.68 32.64 -8.91
CA ASP A 236 3.32 32.86 -9.42
C ASP A 236 3.28 34.08 -10.33
N ALA A 237 3.94 35.19 -9.97
CA ALA A 237 4.11 36.33 -10.86
C ALA A 237 4.82 35.97 -12.18
N LEU A 238 5.81 35.07 -12.13
CA LEU A 238 6.50 34.56 -13.32
C LEU A 238 5.56 33.73 -14.21
N ARG A 239 4.71 32.89 -13.62
CA ARG A 239 3.69 32.11 -14.35
C ARG A 239 2.71 33.04 -15.04
N ASP A 240 2.21 34.04 -14.34
CA ASP A 240 1.27 35.02 -14.88
C ASP A 240 1.89 35.84 -16.01
N ALA A 241 3.14 36.29 -15.85
CA ALA A 241 3.86 37.02 -16.90
C ALA A 241 4.09 36.13 -18.15
N ARG A 242 4.42 34.85 -17.97
CA ARG A 242 4.55 33.89 -19.08
C ARG A 242 3.21 33.60 -19.76
N ALA A 243 2.12 33.50 -19.01
CA ALA A 243 0.78 33.37 -19.57
C ALA A 243 0.40 34.62 -20.39
N GLN A 244 0.65 35.82 -19.86
CA GLN A 244 0.45 37.07 -20.59
C GLN A 244 1.27 37.10 -21.89
N HIS A 245 2.54 36.68 -21.85
CA HIS A 245 3.37 36.58 -23.04
C HIS A 245 2.76 35.65 -24.11
N GLN A 246 2.21 34.50 -23.70
CA GLN A 246 1.51 33.58 -24.61
C GLN A 246 0.23 34.20 -25.18
N THR A 247 -0.56 34.90 -24.37
CA THR A 247 -1.78 35.56 -24.85
C THR A 247 -1.47 36.66 -25.88
N VAL A 248 -0.37 37.40 -25.69
CA VAL A 248 0.08 38.42 -26.66
C VAL A 248 0.51 37.74 -27.97
N GLU A 249 1.22 36.62 -27.91
CA GLU A 249 1.56 35.82 -29.10
C GLU A 249 0.31 35.31 -29.84
N GLU A 250 -0.69 34.80 -29.11
CA GLU A 250 -1.94 34.35 -29.73
C GLU A 250 -2.73 35.48 -30.38
N ARG A 251 -2.72 36.68 -29.78
CA ARG A 251 -3.36 37.89 -30.33
C ARG A 251 -2.74 38.36 -31.64
N LYS A 252 -1.52 37.94 -31.98
CA LYS A 252 -0.89 38.24 -33.28
C LYS A 252 -1.41 37.35 -34.41
N ASN A 253 -1.91 36.14 -34.11
CA ASN A 253 -2.33 35.16 -35.13
C ASN A 253 -3.38 35.68 -36.12
N PRO A 254 -4.42 36.46 -35.74
CA PRO A 254 -5.38 37.00 -36.69
C PRO A 254 -4.76 37.97 -37.71
N ALA A 255 -3.82 38.83 -37.26
CA ALA A 255 -3.12 39.75 -38.14
C ALA A 255 -2.20 38.99 -39.11
N TYR A 256 -1.45 37.99 -38.63
CA TYR A 256 -0.66 37.11 -39.50
C TYR A 256 -1.52 36.33 -40.50
N LEU A 257 -2.69 35.83 -40.09
CA LEU A 257 -3.61 35.13 -40.98
C LEU A 257 -4.08 36.03 -42.14
N ASN A 258 -4.48 37.27 -41.85
CA ASN A 258 -4.94 38.21 -42.87
C ASN A 258 -3.82 38.61 -43.83
N ILE A 259 -2.63 38.88 -43.31
CA ILE A 259 -1.44 39.17 -44.12
C ILE A 259 -1.12 37.98 -45.03
N GLY A 260 -1.07 36.76 -44.49
CA GLY A 260 -0.77 35.56 -45.27
C GLY A 260 -1.81 35.25 -46.34
N ARG A 261 -3.09 35.51 -46.05
CA ARG A 261 -4.16 35.42 -47.07
C ARG A 261 -3.95 36.41 -48.20
N HIS A 262 -3.56 37.65 -47.88
CA HIS A 262 -3.30 38.69 -48.87
C HIS A 262 -2.10 38.30 -49.75
N LEU A 263 -0.98 37.90 -49.14
CA LEU A 263 0.22 37.45 -49.85
C LEU A 263 -0.04 36.24 -50.74
N ALA A 264 -0.77 35.24 -50.24
CA ALA A 264 -1.16 34.06 -51.03
C ALA A 264 -2.08 34.39 -52.21
N THR A 265 -2.90 35.45 -52.08
CA THR A 265 -3.80 35.90 -53.17
C THR A 265 -3.04 36.71 -54.22
N ARG A 266 -2.04 37.48 -53.81
CA ARG A 266 -1.14 38.21 -54.73
C ARG A 266 -0.03 37.33 -55.33
N GLY A 267 0.11 36.08 -54.86
CA GLY A 267 1.15 35.15 -55.31
C GLY A 267 2.55 35.56 -54.87
N ILE A 268 2.68 36.27 -53.74
CA ILE A 268 3.94 36.81 -53.24
C ILE A 268 4.50 35.86 -52.19
N ALA A 269 5.74 35.42 -52.40
CA ALA A 269 6.46 34.56 -51.49
C ALA A 269 7.51 35.36 -50.69
N PRO A 270 7.68 35.10 -49.38
CA PRO A 270 8.79 35.65 -48.63
C PRO A 270 10.11 35.08 -49.17
N PRO A 271 11.16 35.91 -49.32
CA PRO A 271 12.45 35.52 -49.89
C PRO A 271 13.16 34.45 -49.05
N ASN A 272 12.93 34.47 -47.73
CA ASN A 272 13.54 33.52 -46.79
C ASN A 272 12.82 32.16 -46.78
N ALA A 273 11.59 32.07 -47.31
CA ALA A 273 10.76 30.87 -47.20
C ALA A 273 9.77 30.72 -48.38
N PRO A 274 10.26 30.52 -49.62
CA PRO A 274 9.40 30.45 -50.80
C PRO A 274 8.44 29.24 -50.81
N HIS A 275 8.81 28.17 -50.09
CA HIS A 275 8.00 26.96 -49.95
C HIS A 275 6.65 27.20 -49.25
N LEU A 276 6.55 28.21 -48.37
CA LEU A 276 5.32 28.52 -47.63
C LEU A 276 4.17 28.94 -48.55
N LEU A 277 4.47 29.68 -49.62
CA LEU A 277 3.46 30.05 -50.62
C LEU A 277 2.96 28.80 -51.36
N HIS A 278 3.89 27.91 -51.72
CA HIS A 278 3.54 26.66 -52.40
C HIS A 278 2.66 25.76 -51.52
N ASP A 279 2.93 25.67 -50.22
CA ASP A 279 2.13 24.90 -49.28
C ASP A 279 0.71 25.49 -49.12
N VAL A 280 0.57 26.81 -49.01
CA VAL A 280 -0.75 27.48 -48.99
C VAL A 280 -1.54 27.17 -50.26
N LEU A 281 -0.92 27.30 -51.45
CA LEU A 281 -1.58 27.02 -52.72
C LEU A 281 -1.98 25.55 -52.85
N ARG A 282 -1.12 24.62 -52.43
CA ARG A 282 -1.41 23.18 -52.38
C ARG A 282 -2.59 22.89 -51.46
N HIS A 283 -2.63 23.50 -50.28
CA HIS A 283 -3.74 23.33 -49.35
C HIS A 283 -5.04 23.94 -49.88
N ARG A 284 -5.01 25.10 -50.55
CA ARG A 284 -6.19 25.69 -51.24
C ARG A 284 -6.75 24.75 -52.30
N GLN A 285 -5.90 24.18 -53.14
CA GLN A 285 -6.31 23.17 -54.14
C GLN A 285 -6.91 21.92 -53.49
N SER A 286 -6.33 21.45 -52.38
CA SER A 286 -6.86 20.30 -51.63
C SER A 286 -8.24 20.58 -51.03
N VAL A 287 -8.46 21.79 -50.47
CA VAL A 287 -9.79 22.22 -50.01
C VAL A 287 -10.79 22.20 -51.16
N GLN A 288 -10.41 22.70 -52.34
CA GLN A 288 -11.28 22.71 -53.51
C GLN A 288 -11.66 21.29 -53.95
N ARG A 289 -10.69 20.38 -54.10
CA ARG A 289 -10.96 18.96 -54.44
C ARG A 289 -11.90 18.29 -53.44
N HIS A 290 -11.78 18.59 -52.15
CA HIS A 290 -12.67 18.05 -51.13
C HIS A 290 -14.08 18.66 -51.16
N ASN A 291 -14.23 19.92 -51.58
CA ASN A 291 -15.53 20.54 -51.85
C ASN A 291 -16.20 19.86 -53.06
N ASP A 292 -15.48 19.74 -54.17
CA ASP A 292 -16.00 19.13 -55.40
C ASP A 292 -16.41 17.66 -55.16
N HIS A 293 -15.59 16.90 -54.41
CA HIS A 293 -15.91 15.53 -54.03
C HIS A 293 -17.14 15.44 -53.12
N ARG A 294 -17.35 16.43 -52.24
CA ARG A 294 -18.54 16.50 -51.38
C ARG A 294 -19.80 16.72 -52.22
N GLU A 295 -19.73 17.54 -53.27
CA GLU A 295 -20.84 17.76 -54.21
C GLU A 295 -21.14 16.51 -55.04
N GLN A 296 -20.12 15.80 -55.52
CA GLN A 296 -20.32 14.51 -56.19
C GLN A 296 -21.03 13.48 -55.30
N LEU A 297 -20.66 13.41 -54.02
CA LEU A 297 -21.30 12.51 -53.05
C LEU A 297 -22.75 12.91 -52.72
N SER A 298 -23.12 14.20 -52.82
CA SER A 298 -24.51 14.63 -52.60
C SER A 298 -25.40 14.18 -53.76
N VAL A 299 -24.94 14.33 -55.00
CA VAL A 299 -25.62 13.88 -56.22
C VAL A 299 -25.83 12.36 -56.20
N LEU A 300 -24.79 11.58 -55.85
CA LEU A 300 -24.89 10.12 -55.77
C LEU A 300 -25.89 9.64 -54.69
N SER A 301 -26.09 10.40 -53.62
CA SER A 301 -27.08 10.07 -52.59
C SER A 301 -28.51 10.38 -53.02
N ALA A 302 -28.71 11.36 -53.91
CA ALA A 302 -30.02 11.75 -54.40
C ALA A 302 -30.66 10.69 -55.32
N GLN A 303 -29.84 9.80 -55.91
CA GLN A 303 -30.26 8.75 -56.83
C GLN A 303 -30.71 7.44 -56.14
N ILE A 304 -30.69 7.36 -54.80
CA ILE A 304 -31.01 6.13 -54.06
C ILE A 304 -32.51 6.05 -53.74
N ASP A 305 -33.09 4.85 -53.93
CA ASP A 305 -34.48 4.57 -53.59
C ASP A 305 -34.72 4.66 -52.07
N LYS A 306 -35.64 5.55 -51.69
CA LYS A 306 -36.00 5.84 -50.30
C LYS A 306 -36.83 4.73 -49.65
N GLN A 307 -37.57 3.94 -50.43
CA GLN A 307 -38.43 2.88 -49.89
C GLN A 307 -37.61 1.67 -49.41
N GLU A 308 -36.63 1.23 -50.21
CA GLU A 308 -35.71 0.16 -49.81
C GLU A 308 -34.85 0.54 -48.60
N LEU A 309 -34.46 1.81 -48.50
CA LEU A 309 -33.66 2.33 -47.39
C LEU A 309 -34.42 2.26 -46.04
N ARG A 310 -35.73 2.51 -46.03
CA ARG A 310 -36.57 2.38 -44.81
C ARG A 310 -36.61 0.93 -44.31
N LYS A 311 -36.77 -0.04 -45.22
CA LYS A 311 -36.76 -1.48 -44.88
C LYS A 311 -35.42 -1.91 -44.27
N PHE A 312 -34.32 -1.40 -44.80
CA PHE A 312 -32.98 -1.66 -44.26
C PHE A 312 -32.79 -1.11 -42.84
N TYR A 313 -33.19 0.14 -42.60
CA TYR A 313 -33.07 0.73 -41.25
C TYR A 313 -33.95 0.03 -40.23
N PHE A 314 -35.15 -0.43 -40.63
CA PHE A 314 -36.01 -1.23 -39.76
C PHE A 314 -35.30 -2.52 -39.30
N VAL A 315 -34.70 -3.26 -40.23
CA VAL A 315 -33.96 -4.51 -39.89
C VAL A 315 -32.76 -4.24 -38.98
N ILE A 316 -31.96 -3.21 -39.23
CA ILE A 316 -30.83 -2.85 -38.37
C ILE A 316 -31.32 -2.44 -36.97
N ALA A 317 -32.37 -1.63 -36.89
CA ALA A 317 -32.93 -1.21 -35.61
C ALA A 317 -33.41 -2.41 -34.78
N SER A 318 -34.09 -3.38 -35.41
CA SER A 318 -34.50 -4.62 -34.73
C SER A 318 -33.32 -5.43 -34.20
N ILE A 319 -32.22 -5.53 -34.97
CA ILE A 319 -31.00 -6.22 -34.53
C ILE A 319 -30.34 -5.47 -33.35
N LEU A 320 -30.28 -4.14 -33.39
CA LEU A 320 -29.71 -3.34 -32.31
C LEU A 320 -30.53 -3.43 -31.02
N VAL A 321 -31.87 -3.47 -31.12
CA VAL A 321 -32.75 -3.70 -29.97
C VAL A 321 -32.49 -5.07 -29.36
N LEU A 322 -32.38 -6.11 -30.19
CA LEU A 322 -32.03 -7.45 -29.70
C LEU A 322 -30.65 -7.45 -29.00
N LEU A 323 -29.66 -6.79 -29.59
CA LEU A 323 -28.31 -6.69 -29.02
C LEU A 323 -28.32 -5.91 -27.70
N ALA A 324 -29.12 -4.85 -27.59
CA ALA A 324 -29.29 -4.06 -26.38
C ALA A 324 -29.99 -4.82 -25.25
N ILE A 325 -30.74 -5.88 -25.56
CA ILE A 325 -31.31 -6.79 -24.56
C ILE A 325 -30.27 -7.84 -24.13
N VAL A 326 -29.47 -8.36 -25.08
CA VAL A 326 -28.50 -9.42 -24.82
C VAL A 326 -27.22 -8.91 -24.12
N LEU A 327 -26.71 -7.72 -24.49
CA LEU A 327 -25.49 -7.17 -23.89
C LEU A 327 -25.58 -7.01 -22.37
N PRO A 328 -26.65 -6.42 -21.80
CA PRO A 328 -26.81 -6.29 -20.35
C PRO A 328 -26.79 -7.65 -19.66
N LEU A 329 -27.42 -8.68 -20.23
CA LEU A 329 -27.43 -10.04 -19.68
C LEU A 329 -26.02 -10.64 -19.61
N VAL A 330 -25.15 -10.31 -20.55
CA VAL A 330 -23.75 -10.77 -20.57
C VAL A 330 -22.85 -9.94 -19.65
N PHE A 331 -23.03 -8.62 -19.60
CA PHE A 331 -22.21 -7.70 -18.80
C PHE A 331 -22.65 -7.56 -17.33
N HIS A 332 -23.86 -8.01 -16.96
CA HIS A 332 -24.29 -8.18 -15.56
C HIS A 332 -23.81 -9.50 -14.95
N SER A 333 -23.02 -10.31 -15.67
CA SER A 333 -22.29 -11.40 -15.02
C SER A 333 -21.20 -10.80 -14.12
N PRO A 334 -21.18 -11.10 -12.80
CA PRO A 334 -20.25 -10.48 -11.88
C PRO A 334 -18.78 -10.76 -12.25
N PRO A 335 -17.85 -9.82 -12.02
CA PRO A 335 -16.43 -10.02 -12.27
C PRO A 335 -15.89 -11.17 -11.38
N LYS A 336 -15.13 -12.09 -12.00
CA LYS A 336 -14.35 -13.18 -11.38
C LYS A 336 -14.90 -13.72 -10.04
N ARG A 337 -16.04 -14.41 -10.08
CA ARG A 337 -16.53 -15.19 -8.93
C ARG A 337 -15.75 -16.51 -8.83
N GLU A 338 -15.23 -16.85 -7.65
CA GLU A 338 -14.70 -18.19 -7.35
C GLU A 338 -15.91 -19.12 -7.17
N TRP A 339 -16.09 -20.11 -8.04
CA TRP A 339 -17.23 -21.03 -8.05
C TRP A 339 -17.00 -22.12 -7.01
N LEU A 340 -17.28 -21.80 -5.75
CA LEU A 340 -17.06 -22.69 -4.60
C LEU A 340 -18.39 -23.29 -4.13
N PRO A 341 -18.40 -24.50 -3.53
CA PRO A 341 -19.61 -25.07 -2.97
C PRO A 341 -20.15 -24.26 -1.80
N ARG A 342 -21.48 -24.23 -1.64
CA ARG A 342 -22.17 -23.44 -0.59
C ARG A 342 -21.73 -23.78 0.83
N GLU A 343 -21.30 -25.01 1.06
CA GLU A 343 -20.85 -25.53 2.37
C GLU A 343 -19.45 -25.02 2.78
N THR A 344 -18.77 -24.23 1.94
CA THR A 344 -17.43 -23.71 2.22
C THR A 344 -17.40 -22.72 3.38
N ASP A 345 -16.83 -23.08 4.51
CA ASP A 345 -16.77 -22.22 5.70
C ASP A 345 -15.54 -21.32 5.73
N ALA A 346 -14.39 -21.81 5.25
CA ALA A 346 -13.15 -21.05 5.18
C ALA A 346 -12.53 -21.07 3.78
N ILE A 347 -11.89 -19.96 3.39
CA ILE A 347 -11.23 -19.81 2.09
C ILE A 347 -9.82 -19.28 2.30
N LEU A 348 -8.83 -20.06 1.92
CA LEU A 348 -7.42 -19.68 1.84
C LEU A 348 -7.04 -19.43 0.37
N SER A 349 -6.71 -18.19 0.02
CA SER A 349 -6.19 -17.82 -1.30
C SER A 349 -4.70 -17.47 -1.19
N LEU A 350 -3.90 -18.09 -2.06
CA LEU A 350 -2.47 -17.90 -2.19
C LEU A 350 -2.19 -17.24 -3.54
N ASN A 351 -1.63 -16.03 -3.51
CA ASN A 351 -1.28 -15.30 -4.70
C ASN A 351 0.12 -15.73 -5.17
N ALA A 352 0.16 -16.65 -6.14
CA ALA A 352 1.41 -17.23 -6.63
C ALA A 352 2.34 -16.17 -7.27
N GLU A 353 1.78 -15.14 -7.91
CA GLU A 353 2.58 -14.03 -8.45
C GLU A 353 3.31 -13.23 -7.35
N ARG A 354 2.67 -13.05 -6.19
CA ARG A 354 3.28 -12.42 -5.02
C ARG A 354 4.34 -13.31 -4.36
N PHE A 355 4.08 -14.62 -4.23
CA PHE A 355 5.10 -15.57 -3.75
C PHE A 355 6.35 -15.64 -4.64
N ASP A 356 6.23 -15.31 -5.93
CA ASP A 356 7.38 -15.15 -6.83
C ASP A 356 8.10 -13.81 -6.70
N ARG A 357 7.42 -12.75 -6.23
CA ARG A 357 7.91 -11.37 -6.26
C ARG A 357 8.36 -10.83 -4.91
N ASP A 358 7.67 -11.15 -3.84
CA ASP A 358 7.92 -10.59 -2.51
C ASP A 358 9.25 -11.10 -1.92
N ASP A 359 9.86 -10.29 -1.05
CA ASP A 359 11.24 -10.49 -0.61
C ASP A 359 11.41 -11.71 0.31
N LEU A 360 10.47 -11.94 1.24
CA LEU A 360 10.61 -13.04 2.21
C LEU A 360 10.50 -14.41 1.55
N PRO A 361 9.49 -14.72 0.71
CA PRO A 361 9.44 -16.02 0.02
C PRO A 361 10.66 -16.28 -0.86
N LYS A 362 11.23 -15.24 -1.49
CA LYS A 362 12.48 -15.36 -2.27
C LYS A 362 13.65 -15.75 -1.38
N LYS A 363 13.78 -15.11 -0.21
CA LYS A 363 14.82 -15.41 0.79
C LYS A 363 14.67 -16.85 1.30
N TRP A 364 13.45 -17.27 1.59
CA TRP A 364 13.15 -18.58 2.17
C TRP A 364 13.21 -19.74 1.20
N ARG A 365 13.22 -19.49 -0.13
CA ARG A 365 13.04 -20.51 -1.17
C ARG A 365 14.00 -21.72 -1.06
N ASN A 366 15.20 -21.50 -0.52
CA ASN A 366 16.24 -22.52 -0.38
C ASN A 366 16.39 -23.03 1.07
N GLU A 367 15.55 -22.58 2.00
CA GLU A 367 15.59 -23.00 3.40
C GLU A 367 14.76 -24.28 3.60
N ASP A 368 15.22 -25.18 4.48
CA ASP A 368 14.55 -26.46 4.76
C ASP A 368 13.09 -26.29 5.18
N PHE A 369 12.80 -25.27 5.99
CA PHE A 369 11.45 -24.99 6.45
C PHE A 369 10.51 -24.71 5.25
N TRP A 370 10.99 -24.00 4.23
CA TRP A 370 10.17 -23.62 3.08
C TRP A 370 9.89 -24.83 2.19
N LEU A 371 10.90 -25.68 1.98
CA LEU A 371 10.77 -26.92 1.22
C LEU A 371 9.72 -27.85 1.83
N GLN A 372 9.61 -27.87 3.16
CA GLN A 372 8.59 -28.64 3.88
C GLN A 372 7.21 -27.95 3.87
N THR A 373 7.17 -26.63 4.04
CA THR A 373 5.93 -25.85 4.21
C THR A 373 5.20 -25.63 2.89
N TRP A 374 5.92 -25.39 1.79
CA TRP A 374 5.33 -25.01 0.51
C TRP A 374 4.34 -26.05 -0.05
N PRO A 375 4.66 -27.36 -0.08
CA PRO A 375 3.70 -28.39 -0.52
C PRO A 375 2.42 -28.38 0.32
N GLY A 376 2.53 -28.21 1.64
CA GLY A 376 1.38 -28.14 2.55
C GLY A 376 0.51 -26.88 2.35
N LEU A 377 1.11 -25.77 1.93
CA LEU A 377 0.38 -24.54 1.58
C LEU A 377 -0.47 -24.73 0.32
N ILE A 378 0.13 -25.26 -0.76
CA ILE A 378 -0.55 -25.44 -2.06
C ILE A 378 -1.37 -26.73 -2.16
N GLY A 379 -1.33 -27.59 -1.14
CA GLY A 379 -2.12 -28.80 -1.03
C GLY A 379 -1.95 -29.74 -2.23
N ALA A 380 -3.05 -30.32 -2.69
CA ALA A 380 -3.07 -31.25 -3.83
C ALA A 380 -2.56 -30.63 -5.15
N ALA A 381 -2.48 -29.30 -5.26
CA ALA A 381 -1.93 -28.65 -6.45
C ALA A 381 -0.44 -28.99 -6.68
N SER A 382 0.27 -29.42 -5.64
CA SER A 382 1.66 -29.90 -5.73
C SER A 382 1.82 -31.18 -6.57
N GLN A 383 0.73 -31.95 -6.73
CA GLN A 383 0.74 -33.23 -7.45
C GLN A 383 0.43 -33.09 -8.95
N ILE A 384 0.12 -31.88 -9.43
CA ILE A 384 -0.25 -31.65 -10.82
C ILE A 384 0.97 -31.85 -11.72
N PRO A 385 0.93 -32.78 -12.68
CA PRO A 385 2.08 -33.05 -13.54
C PRO A 385 2.39 -31.85 -14.43
N ARG A 386 3.69 -31.55 -14.56
CA ARG A 386 4.27 -30.49 -15.43
C ARG A 386 3.79 -29.06 -15.15
N LEU A 387 3.18 -28.81 -14.00
CA LEU A 387 2.85 -27.45 -13.57
C LEU A 387 3.73 -27.05 -12.39
N ARG A 388 4.57 -26.04 -12.55
CA ARG A 388 5.45 -25.54 -11.49
C ARG A 388 4.79 -24.36 -10.78
N ILE A 389 4.41 -24.54 -9.53
CA ILE A 389 3.85 -23.47 -8.68
C ILE A 389 4.99 -22.94 -7.79
N PRO A 390 5.24 -21.62 -7.75
CA PRO A 390 4.38 -20.51 -8.22
C PRO A 390 4.51 -20.08 -9.69
N GLY A 391 5.53 -20.52 -10.43
CA GLY A 391 5.89 -19.96 -11.75
C GLY A 391 4.78 -19.99 -12.83
N ASP A 392 3.96 -21.05 -12.86
CA ASP A 392 2.91 -21.26 -13.86
C ASP A 392 1.51 -20.88 -13.36
N ALA A 393 1.37 -20.65 -12.06
CA ALA A 393 0.11 -20.32 -11.40
C ALA A 393 -0.02 -18.80 -11.17
N ALA A 394 -1.24 -18.30 -11.31
CA ALA A 394 -1.61 -16.98 -10.82
C ALA A 394 -2.10 -17.07 -9.36
N ARG A 395 -2.90 -18.09 -9.05
CA ARG A 395 -3.53 -18.26 -7.73
C ARG A 395 -3.81 -19.73 -7.41
N VAL A 396 -3.71 -20.05 -6.13
CA VAL A 396 -4.24 -21.29 -5.54
C VAL A 396 -5.29 -20.90 -4.50
N THR A 397 -6.52 -21.36 -4.66
CA THR A 397 -7.63 -21.16 -3.72
C THR A 397 -8.00 -22.49 -3.10
N ARG A 398 -7.95 -22.57 -1.77
CA ARG A 398 -8.32 -23.73 -0.96
C ARG A 398 -9.53 -23.36 -0.12
N ALA A 399 -10.66 -23.98 -0.41
CA ALA A 399 -11.90 -23.81 0.31
C ALA A 399 -12.12 -25.02 1.22
N LEU A 400 -12.58 -24.79 2.44
CA LEU A 400 -12.62 -25.80 3.49
C LEU A 400 -13.98 -25.78 4.20
N THR A 401 -14.50 -26.96 4.52
CA THR A 401 -15.65 -27.11 5.42
C THR A 401 -15.14 -27.29 6.85
N THR A 402 -15.76 -26.64 7.85
CA THR A 402 -15.35 -26.72 9.27
C THR A 402 -16.40 -27.33 10.18
N VAL A 403 -17.47 -27.89 9.60
CA VAL A 403 -18.59 -28.53 10.31
C VAL A 403 -18.12 -29.57 11.33
N GLU A 404 -18.69 -29.51 12.54
CA GLU A 404 -18.26 -30.27 13.73
C GLU A 404 -18.41 -31.79 13.63
N ASN A 405 -19.36 -32.25 12.81
CA ASN A 405 -19.75 -33.67 12.74
C ASN A 405 -19.26 -34.37 11.46
N SER A 406 -18.28 -33.81 10.76
CA SER A 406 -17.74 -34.39 9.52
C SER A 406 -16.27 -34.04 9.34
N PRO A 407 -15.48 -34.92 8.70
CA PRO A 407 -14.10 -34.59 8.39
C PRO A 407 -14.06 -33.33 7.49
N PRO A 408 -13.09 -32.42 7.71
CA PRO A 408 -13.00 -31.22 6.90
C PRO A 408 -12.74 -31.61 5.45
N ARG A 409 -13.62 -31.17 4.54
CA ARG A 409 -13.47 -31.35 3.10
C ARG A 409 -12.71 -30.16 2.54
N GLU A 410 -11.81 -30.43 1.61
CA GLU A 410 -11.04 -29.42 0.91
C GLU A 410 -11.41 -29.38 -0.58
N PHE A 411 -11.79 -28.19 -1.03
CA PHE A 411 -12.06 -27.88 -2.43
C PHE A 411 -10.93 -26.97 -2.94
N LEU A 412 -10.13 -27.45 -3.89
CA LEU A 412 -8.99 -26.71 -4.39
C LEU A 412 -9.21 -26.27 -5.85
N LEU A 413 -9.11 -24.96 -6.06
CA LEU A 413 -9.11 -24.32 -7.37
C LEU A 413 -7.74 -23.72 -7.64
N LEU A 414 -7.23 -23.95 -8.85
CA LEU A 414 -5.97 -23.41 -9.33
C LEU A 414 -6.24 -22.54 -10.56
N GLU A 415 -5.86 -21.27 -10.50
CA GLU A 415 -5.83 -20.36 -11.66
C GLU A 415 -4.41 -20.32 -12.23
N ALA A 416 -4.25 -20.75 -13.49
CA ALA A 416 -2.99 -20.68 -14.22
C ALA A 416 -2.79 -19.28 -14.85
N ARG A 417 -1.53 -18.88 -15.04
CA ARG A 417 -1.20 -17.61 -15.74
C ARG A 417 -1.67 -17.65 -17.21
N GLY A 418 -1.42 -18.79 -17.84
CA GLY A 418 -1.77 -19.10 -19.24
C GLY A 418 -3.02 -19.97 -19.39
N ASN A 419 -3.25 -20.44 -20.62
CA ASN A 419 -4.29 -21.44 -20.90
C ASN A 419 -3.84 -22.81 -20.38
N VAL A 420 -4.72 -23.53 -19.69
CA VAL A 420 -4.45 -24.86 -19.11
C VAL A 420 -4.50 -26.01 -20.13
N SER A 421 -4.80 -25.74 -21.40
CA SER A 421 -4.91 -26.77 -22.45
C SER A 421 -3.68 -27.68 -22.56
N THR A 422 -2.46 -27.17 -22.38
CA THR A 422 -1.23 -27.98 -22.44
C THR A 422 -1.13 -28.99 -21.29
N VAL A 423 -1.50 -28.55 -20.08
CA VAL A 423 -1.52 -29.38 -18.86
C VAL A 423 -2.57 -30.47 -19.01
N VAL A 424 -3.78 -30.08 -19.43
CA VAL A 424 -4.88 -31.00 -19.69
C VAL A 424 -4.52 -32.04 -20.75
N ARG A 425 -3.84 -31.64 -21.84
CA ARG A 425 -3.39 -32.58 -22.86
C ARG A 425 -2.38 -33.58 -22.30
N THR A 426 -1.44 -33.12 -21.47
CA THR A 426 -0.45 -34.01 -20.83
C THR A 426 -1.14 -35.02 -19.93
N ILE A 427 -2.10 -34.59 -19.09
CA ILE A 427 -2.87 -35.48 -18.21
C ILE A 427 -3.69 -36.47 -19.04
N ALA A 428 -4.29 -36.03 -20.15
CA ALA A 428 -5.08 -36.90 -21.02
C ALA A 428 -4.24 -37.95 -21.78
N GLU A 429 -2.96 -37.70 -22.01
CA GLU A 429 -2.01 -38.63 -22.63
C GLU A 429 -1.36 -39.58 -21.61
N ASP A 430 -1.47 -39.28 -20.32
CA ASP A 430 -0.90 -40.08 -19.24
C ASP A 430 -1.80 -41.28 -18.90
N LYS A 431 -1.22 -42.48 -18.96
CA LYS A 431 -1.94 -43.74 -18.69
C LYS A 431 -2.28 -43.95 -17.22
N GLN A 432 -1.68 -43.19 -16.32
CA GLN A 432 -2.00 -43.26 -14.89
C GLN A 432 -3.35 -42.61 -14.54
N PHE A 433 -3.88 -41.77 -15.43
CA PHE A 433 -5.15 -41.10 -15.23
C PHE A 433 -6.29 -41.80 -15.99
N GLU A 434 -7.34 -42.17 -15.28
CA GLU A 434 -8.59 -42.64 -15.84
C GLU A 434 -9.50 -41.44 -16.14
N ARG A 435 -10.02 -41.38 -17.38
CA ARG A 435 -10.93 -40.31 -17.79
C ARG A 435 -12.38 -40.71 -17.51
N ARG A 436 -13.05 -39.94 -16.65
CA ARG A 436 -14.50 -39.97 -16.42
C ARG A 436 -15.15 -38.66 -16.88
N THR A 437 -16.48 -38.59 -16.91
CA THR A 437 -17.20 -37.38 -17.31
C THR A 437 -18.36 -37.07 -16.38
N ILE A 438 -18.57 -35.78 -16.09
CA ILE A 438 -19.73 -35.27 -15.35
C ILE A 438 -20.46 -34.29 -16.27
N SER A 439 -21.66 -34.67 -16.71
CA SER A 439 -22.51 -33.84 -17.58
C SER A 439 -21.73 -33.25 -18.78
N GLY A 440 -20.88 -34.07 -19.40
CA GLY A 440 -20.06 -33.70 -20.56
C GLY A 440 -18.68 -33.10 -20.26
N LEU A 441 -18.39 -32.71 -19.02
CA LEU A 441 -17.05 -32.23 -18.63
C LEU A 441 -16.12 -33.41 -18.26
N PRO A 442 -14.91 -33.50 -18.84
CA PRO A 442 -13.95 -34.53 -18.49
C PRO A 442 -13.30 -34.27 -17.12
N VAL A 443 -13.19 -35.34 -16.33
CA VAL A 443 -12.45 -35.40 -15.07
C VAL A 443 -11.45 -36.53 -15.20
N TRP A 444 -10.19 -36.27 -14.84
CA TRP A 444 -9.11 -37.25 -14.86
C TRP A 444 -8.80 -37.65 -13.42
N GLN A 445 -8.84 -38.94 -13.13
CA GLN A 445 -8.69 -39.49 -11.79
C GLN A 445 -7.51 -40.47 -11.72
N GLN A 446 -6.76 -40.40 -10.63
CA GLN A 446 -5.66 -41.30 -10.27
C GLN A 446 -5.76 -41.56 -8.77
N SER A 447 -6.13 -42.78 -8.35
CA SER A 447 -6.36 -43.15 -6.94
C SER A 447 -7.14 -42.08 -6.15
N ASP A 448 -6.48 -41.40 -5.22
CA ASP A 448 -7.01 -40.37 -4.30
C ASP A 448 -6.86 -38.94 -4.84
N PHE A 449 -6.59 -38.80 -6.14
CA PHE A 449 -6.33 -37.53 -6.79
C PHE A 449 -7.17 -37.41 -8.06
N SER A 450 -7.76 -36.24 -8.27
CA SER A 450 -8.57 -35.93 -9.43
C SER A 450 -8.30 -34.51 -9.91
N ILE A 451 -8.43 -34.31 -11.22
CA ILE A 451 -8.28 -33.02 -11.88
C ILE A 451 -9.42 -32.84 -12.88
N ALA A 452 -10.03 -31.67 -12.88
CA ALA A 452 -11.00 -31.27 -13.90
C ALA A 452 -10.74 -29.85 -14.40
N ARG A 453 -10.95 -29.63 -15.70
CA ARG A 453 -10.92 -28.28 -16.27
C ARG A 453 -12.28 -27.62 -16.06
N VAL A 454 -12.33 -26.65 -15.15
CA VAL A 454 -13.55 -25.88 -14.83
C VAL A 454 -13.60 -24.50 -15.49
N GLY A 455 -12.50 -24.06 -16.12
CA GLY A 455 -12.45 -22.81 -16.86
C GLY A 455 -11.37 -22.76 -17.94
N PRO A 456 -11.25 -21.66 -18.70
CA PRO A 456 -10.19 -21.50 -19.69
C PRO A 456 -8.79 -21.51 -19.04
N LYS A 457 -8.67 -21.04 -17.80
CA LYS A 457 -7.43 -20.98 -17.02
C LYS A 457 -7.52 -21.66 -15.66
N THR A 458 -8.62 -22.36 -15.37
CA THR A 458 -8.92 -22.83 -14.01
C THR A 458 -9.04 -24.35 -13.98
N LEU A 459 -8.34 -24.96 -13.03
CA LEU A 459 -8.40 -26.40 -12.73
C LEU A 459 -9.01 -26.58 -11.33
N ALA A 460 -9.93 -27.53 -11.20
CA ALA A 460 -10.33 -28.11 -9.92
C ALA A 460 -9.44 -29.33 -9.68
N VAL A 461 -8.86 -29.43 -8.49
CA VAL A 461 -7.85 -30.44 -8.15
C VAL A 461 -8.07 -30.93 -6.72
N GLY A 462 -7.78 -32.18 -6.42
CA GLY A 462 -7.90 -32.72 -5.06
C GLY A 462 -8.52 -34.11 -5.03
N MET A 463 -9.19 -34.44 -3.93
CA MET A 463 -9.89 -35.72 -3.79
C MET A 463 -11.03 -35.84 -4.82
N PRO A 464 -11.36 -37.06 -5.29
CA PRO A 464 -12.40 -37.29 -6.29
C PRO A 464 -13.73 -36.62 -5.97
N ASP A 465 -14.20 -36.74 -4.73
CA ASP A 465 -15.49 -36.18 -4.30
C ASP A 465 -15.50 -34.64 -4.34
N GLY A 466 -14.41 -34.00 -3.89
CA GLY A 466 -14.30 -32.54 -3.88
C GLY A 466 -14.21 -31.94 -5.28
N VAL A 467 -13.53 -32.63 -6.21
CA VAL A 467 -13.45 -32.22 -7.61
C VAL A 467 -14.81 -32.35 -8.30
N ASP A 468 -15.56 -33.41 -8.00
CA ASP A 468 -16.89 -33.61 -8.57
C ASP A 468 -17.87 -32.53 -8.16
N GLU A 469 -17.86 -32.16 -6.88
CA GLU A 469 -18.68 -31.07 -6.34
C GLU A 469 -18.34 -29.74 -7.02
N LEU A 470 -17.04 -29.41 -7.16
CA LEU A 470 -16.59 -28.22 -7.88
C LEU A 470 -17.04 -28.21 -9.35
N VAL A 471 -17.03 -29.36 -10.03
CA VAL A 471 -17.50 -29.48 -11.40
C VAL A 471 -19.01 -29.27 -11.49
N ARG A 472 -19.79 -29.82 -10.54
CA ARG A 472 -21.24 -29.65 -10.49
C ARG A 472 -21.65 -28.22 -10.21
N VAL A 473 -21.01 -27.56 -9.25
CA VAL A 473 -21.20 -26.13 -8.98
C VAL A 473 -20.88 -25.32 -10.23
N ARG A 474 -19.77 -25.64 -10.93
CA ARG A 474 -19.38 -24.92 -12.15
C ARG A 474 -20.42 -25.04 -13.27
N LEU A 475 -21.04 -26.20 -13.40
CA LEU A 475 -22.09 -26.47 -14.37
C LEU A 475 -23.46 -25.91 -13.96
N GLY A 476 -23.59 -25.34 -12.75
CA GLY A 476 -24.86 -24.87 -12.19
C GLY A 476 -25.80 -26.00 -11.78
N LEU A 477 -25.28 -27.21 -11.56
CA LEU A 477 -26.04 -28.37 -11.07
C LEU A 477 -26.21 -28.34 -9.54
N GLU A 478 -25.26 -27.72 -8.84
CA GLU A 478 -25.28 -27.51 -7.40
C GLU A 478 -25.13 -26.01 -7.09
N ALA A 479 -25.61 -25.61 -5.91
CA ALA A 479 -25.62 -24.21 -5.51
C ALA A 479 -24.21 -23.68 -5.23
N ASP A 480 -23.90 -22.53 -5.81
CA ASP A 480 -22.64 -21.83 -5.55
C ASP A 480 -22.67 -21.09 -4.19
N LEU A 481 -21.48 -20.89 -3.63
CA LEU A 481 -21.27 -20.01 -2.50
C LEU A 481 -21.55 -18.57 -2.93
N GLN A 482 -22.66 -18.02 -2.44
CA GLN A 482 -22.98 -16.62 -2.63
C GLN A 482 -22.28 -15.76 -1.56
N ILE A 483 -21.03 -15.43 -1.82
CA ILE A 483 -20.33 -14.40 -1.04
C ILE A 483 -20.91 -13.04 -1.45
N THR A 484 -21.70 -12.42 -0.57
CA THR A 484 -22.31 -11.09 -0.79
C THR A 484 -22.23 -10.28 0.50
N GLY A 485 -22.10 -8.95 0.37
CA GLY A 485 -22.10 -8.02 1.50
C GLY A 485 -20.81 -7.22 1.63
N GLU A 486 -20.92 -6.05 2.25
CA GLU A 486 -19.87 -5.03 2.34
C GLU A 486 -18.56 -5.56 2.97
N PHE A 487 -18.67 -6.41 3.99
CA PHE A 487 -17.50 -7.05 4.62
C PHE A 487 -16.67 -7.86 3.62
N PHE A 488 -17.34 -8.66 2.79
CA PHE A 488 -16.66 -9.51 1.80
C PHE A 488 -16.15 -8.69 0.62
N ASP A 489 -16.83 -7.62 0.23
CA ASP A 489 -16.33 -6.72 -0.82
C ASP A 489 -15.04 -6.02 -0.38
N ARG A 490 -14.99 -5.53 0.86
CA ARG A 490 -13.76 -4.99 1.48
C ARG A 490 -12.66 -6.02 1.54
N TYR A 491 -13.02 -7.27 1.81
CA TYR A 491 -12.05 -8.35 1.91
C TYR A 491 -11.53 -8.81 0.53
N GLN A 492 -12.39 -8.88 -0.49
CA GLN A 492 -11.98 -9.11 -1.87
C GLN A 492 -11.06 -8.02 -2.38
N ALA A 493 -11.24 -6.76 -1.94
CA ALA A 493 -10.34 -5.67 -2.28
C ALA A 493 -8.90 -5.83 -1.75
N LEU A 494 -8.67 -6.70 -0.74
CA LEU A 494 -7.31 -6.98 -0.22
C LEU A 494 -6.49 -7.90 -1.12
N ASP A 495 -7.17 -8.73 -1.91
CA ASP A 495 -6.62 -9.79 -2.75
C ASP A 495 -5.45 -9.36 -3.69
N PRO A 496 -5.49 -8.20 -4.39
CA PRO A 496 -4.35 -7.74 -5.18
C PRO A 496 -3.12 -7.30 -4.35
N GLU A 497 -3.31 -6.96 -3.08
CA GLU A 497 -2.26 -6.41 -2.20
C GLU A 497 -1.61 -7.48 -1.30
N THR A 498 -2.26 -8.63 -1.13
CA THR A 498 -1.83 -9.69 -0.21
C THR A 498 -1.18 -10.87 -0.91
N THR A 499 -0.15 -11.44 -0.29
CA THR A 499 0.50 -12.71 -0.68
C THR A 499 -0.36 -13.90 -0.27
N LEU A 500 -0.92 -13.84 0.94
CA LEU A 500 -1.80 -14.84 1.53
C LEU A 500 -3.06 -14.18 2.06
N ARG A 501 -4.20 -14.86 1.87
CA ARG A 501 -5.51 -14.37 2.26
C ARG A 501 -6.33 -15.52 2.87
N LEU A 502 -6.83 -15.36 4.09
CA LEU A 502 -7.67 -16.34 4.79
C LEU A 502 -9.00 -15.71 5.24
N ILE A 503 -10.12 -16.26 4.76
CA ILE A 503 -11.49 -15.90 5.16
C ILE A 503 -12.08 -17.03 5.97
N SER A 504 -12.84 -16.72 7.01
CA SER A 504 -13.73 -17.68 7.66
C SER A 504 -15.11 -17.07 7.94
N ARG A 505 -16.14 -17.84 7.63
CA ARG A 505 -17.54 -17.64 8.05
C ARG A 505 -17.87 -18.35 9.36
N ASP A 506 -16.96 -19.22 9.80
CA ASP A 506 -16.99 -19.94 11.07
C ASP A 506 -15.59 -19.82 11.71
N PRO A 507 -15.26 -18.66 12.31
CA PRO A 507 -13.93 -18.45 12.87
C PRO A 507 -13.51 -19.51 13.90
N PRO A 508 -14.35 -19.98 14.84
CA PRO A 508 -14.01 -21.07 15.75
C PRO A 508 -13.61 -22.37 15.02
N GLY A 509 -14.29 -22.67 13.91
CA GLY A 509 -14.02 -23.83 13.06
C GLY A 509 -12.62 -23.84 12.41
N LEU A 510 -11.92 -22.70 12.34
CA LEU A 510 -10.56 -22.64 11.77
C LEU A 510 -9.57 -23.55 12.50
N THR A 511 -9.79 -23.83 13.78
CA THR A 511 -8.94 -24.73 14.58
C THR A 511 -9.00 -26.20 14.12
N ARG A 512 -10.01 -26.58 13.32
CA ARG A 512 -10.11 -27.88 12.66
C ARG A 512 -9.43 -27.88 11.28
N ALA A 513 -9.49 -26.74 10.60
CA ALA A 513 -8.92 -26.53 9.28
C ALA A 513 -7.39 -26.43 9.31
N PHE A 514 -6.82 -25.75 10.31
CA PHE A 514 -5.39 -25.46 10.44
C PHE A 514 -4.92 -25.77 11.86
N HIS A 515 -3.60 -25.88 12.07
CA HIS A 515 -3.09 -25.82 13.44
C HIS A 515 -3.42 -24.45 14.08
N PRO A 516 -3.51 -24.34 15.42
CA PRO A 516 -3.95 -23.11 16.08
C PRO A 516 -3.12 -21.88 15.67
N ILE A 517 -3.80 -20.89 15.10
CA ILE A 517 -3.18 -19.62 14.66
C ILE A 517 -3.60 -18.48 15.59
N PHE A 518 -4.90 -18.38 15.87
CA PHE A 518 -5.48 -17.30 16.66
C PHE A 518 -5.91 -17.79 18.05
N PRO A 519 -5.90 -16.92 19.07
CA PRO A 519 -6.48 -17.23 20.36
C PRO A 519 -7.96 -17.59 20.23
N ARG A 520 -8.42 -18.58 20.99
CA ARG A 520 -9.84 -18.99 20.98
C ARG A 520 -10.78 -17.85 21.32
N GLU A 521 -10.41 -17.04 22.31
CA GLU A 521 -11.17 -15.84 22.72
C GLU A 521 -11.43 -14.88 21.54
N LEU A 522 -10.45 -14.73 20.63
CA LEU A 522 -10.59 -13.89 19.45
C LEU A 522 -11.55 -14.54 18.43
N LEU A 523 -11.40 -15.84 18.18
CA LEU A 523 -12.25 -16.59 17.25
C LEU A 523 -13.71 -16.61 17.72
N ASP A 524 -13.95 -16.84 19.00
CA ASP A 524 -15.30 -16.92 19.58
C ASP A 524 -16.00 -15.55 19.59
N SER A 525 -15.23 -14.45 19.59
CA SER A 525 -15.78 -13.08 19.54
C SER A 525 -16.25 -12.64 18.15
N ALA A 526 -15.79 -13.32 17.08
CA ALA A 526 -15.98 -12.90 15.70
C ALA A 526 -17.03 -13.77 14.98
N GLN A 527 -17.95 -13.14 14.25
CA GLN A 527 -18.86 -13.82 13.33
C GLN A 527 -18.19 -14.11 11.99
N LEU A 528 -17.38 -13.17 11.50
CA LEU A 528 -16.57 -13.34 10.29
C LEU A 528 -15.14 -12.92 10.59
N LEU A 529 -14.19 -13.67 10.06
CA LEU A 529 -12.77 -13.37 10.17
C LEU A 529 -12.13 -13.30 8.79
N GLY A 530 -11.28 -12.31 8.61
CA GLY A 530 -10.49 -12.14 7.41
C GLY A 530 -9.06 -11.75 7.75
N LEU A 531 -8.06 -12.53 7.34
CA LEU A 531 -6.63 -12.21 7.47
C LEU A 531 -5.97 -12.05 6.10
N GLY A 532 -5.46 -10.86 5.80
CA GLY A 532 -4.59 -10.61 4.64
C GLY A 532 -3.15 -10.40 5.08
N VAL A 533 -2.20 -11.12 4.48
CA VAL A 533 -0.76 -11.03 4.78
C VAL A 533 0.03 -10.70 3.52
N SER A 534 0.89 -9.69 3.60
CA SER A 534 1.90 -9.34 2.60
C SER A 534 3.29 -9.72 3.13
N LEU A 535 3.95 -10.65 2.46
CA LEU A 535 5.26 -11.20 2.85
C LEU A 535 6.44 -10.36 2.32
N GLN A 536 6.28 -9.04 2.31
CA GLN A 536 7.34 -8.07 2.02
C GLN A 536 8.23 -7.88 3.26
N THR A 537 9.31 -7.11 3.13
CA THR A 537 10.14 -6.72 4.29
C THR A 537 9.90 -5.23 4.61
N PRO A 538 9.20 -4.88 5.72
CA PRO A 538 8.64 -5.75 6.75
C PRO A 538 7.29 -6.40 6.35
N ALA A 539 6.98 -7.57 6.93
CA ALA A 539 5.74 -8.28 6.63
C ALA A 539 4.54 -7.57 7.24
N LYS A 540 3.46 -7.38 6.49
CA LYS A 540 2.29 -6.62 6.92
C LYS A 540 1.06 -7.49 6.96
N ALA A 541 0.27 -7.37 8.02
CA ALA A 541 -1.02 -8.02 8.17
C ALA A 541 -2.15 -7.00 8.23
N ARG A 542 -3.31 -7.40 7.70
CA ARG A 542 -4.59 -6.74 7.89
C ARG A 542 -5.59 -7.80 8.36
N LEU A 543 -6.07 -7.65 9.58
CA LEU A 543 -7.09 -8.50 10.19
C LEU A 543 -8.42 -7.74 10.20
N LEU A 544 -9.42 -8.29 9.56
CA LEU A 544 -10.79 -7.78 9.48
C LEU A 544 -11.71 -8.72 10.27
N LEU A 545 -12.49 -8.19 11.19
CA LEU A 545 -13.41 -8.93 12.03
C LEU A 545 -14.80 -8.32 11.94
N ARG A 546 -15.82 -9.15 11.74
CA ARG A 546 -17.23 -8.77 11.93
C ARG A 546 -17.67 -9.27 13.31
N LEU A 547 -18.09 -8.37 14.18
CA LEU A 547 -18.58 -8.70 15.52
C LEU A 547 -20.11 -8.72 15.56
N PRO A 548 -20.73 -9.37 16.58
CA PRO A 548 -22.18 -9.45 16.68
C PRO A 548 -22.87 -8.10 16.94
N SER A 549 -22.16 -7.10 17.46
CA SER A 549 -22.69 -5.77 17.72
C SER A 549 -21.60 -4.70 17.71
N GLU A 550 -21.99 -3.43 17.59
CA GLU A 550 -21.05 -2.30 17.69
C GLU A 550 -20.40 -2.17 19.07
N ASN A 551 -21.14 -2.53 20.12
CA ASN A 551 -20.61 -2.53 21.50
C ASN A 551 -19.52 -3.58 21.64
N ALA A 552 -19.77 -4.81 21.17
CA ALA A 552 -18.75 -5.87 21.15
C ALA A 552 -17.50 -5.44 20.36
N ALA A 553 -17.69 -4.75 19.23
CA ALA A 553 -16.57 -4.20 18.47
C ALA A 553 -15.78 -3.12 19.22
N SER A 554 -16.48 -2.24 19.96
CA SER A 554 -15.85 -1.22 20.79
C SER A 554 -15.07 -1.84 21.96
N ASP A 555 -15.65 -2.84 22.63
CA ASP A 555 -15.02 -3.53 23.75
C ASP A 555 -13.77 -4.29 23.28
N LEU A 556 -13.86 -5.03 22.17
CA LEU A 556 -12.71 -5.72 21.61
C LEU A 556 -11.62 -4.74 21.14
N ALA A 557 -11.99 -3.64 20.47
CA ALA A 557 -11.04 -2.62 20.05
C ALA A 557 -10.26 -2.04 21.24
N LYS A 558 -10.96 -1.75 22.34
CA LYS A 558 -10.36 -1.28 23.58
C LYS A 558 -9.45 -2.34 24.21
N ASN A 559 -9.91 -3.59 24.29
CA ASN A 559 -9.11 -4.68 24.85
C ASN A 559 -7.83 -4.96 24.06
N ILE A 560 -7.87 -4.84 22.72
CA ILE A 560 -6.67 -4.98 21.86
C ILE A 560 -5.74 -3.77 22.03
N HIS A 561 -6.29 -2.57 22.23
CA HIS A 561 -5.48 -1.39 22.51
C HIS A 561 -4.76 -1.49 23.87
N ASP A 562 -5.48 -1.93 24.91
CA ASP A 562 -5.00 -2.01 26.28
C ASP A 562 -4.01 -3.19 26.48
N ASP A 563 -4.28 -4.35 25.87
CA ASP A 563 -3.44 -5.55 25.97
C ASP A 563 -3.31 -6.29 24.60
N PRO A 564 -2.54 -5.75 23.65
CA PRO A 564 -2.41 -6.35 22.32
C PRO A 564 -1.75 -7.73 22.35
N GLN A 565 -0.92 -8.04 23.35
CA GLN A 565 -0.20 -9.33 23.45
C GLN A 565 -1.12 -10.51 23.73
N ARG A 566 -2.20 -10.30 24.48
CA ARG A 566 -3.22 -11.32 24.70
C ARG A 566 -3.97 -11.69 23.42
N TRP A 567 -4.32 -10.69 22.61
CA TRP A 567 -5.20 -10.87 21.45
C TRP A 567 -4.47 -11.14 20.14
N LEU A 568 -3.28 -10.59 19.96
CA LEU A 568 -2.47 -10.70 18.74
C LEU A 568 -1.21 -11.53 19.00
N ARG A 569 -1.41 -12.80 19.34
CA ARG A 569 -0.35 -13.81 19.47
C ARG A 569 -0.66 -15.04 18.62
N ILE A 570 0.38 -15.80 18.29
CA ILE A 570 0.18 -17.13 17.72
C ILE A 570 -0.20 -18.07 18.85
N GLU A 571 -1.37 -18.71 18.73
CA GLU A 571 -1.87 -19.60 19.79
C GLU A 571 -0.92 -20.79 20.00
N GLN A 572 -0.71 -21.16 21.27
CA GLN A 572 0.27 -22.19 21.67
C GLN A 572 1.72 -21.87 21.24
N SER A 573 2.09 -20.58 21.20
CA SER A 573 3.45 -20.11 20.94
C SER A 573 3.77 -18.88 21.79
N ASP A 574 5.04 -18.72 22.15
CA ASP A 574 5.55 -17.51 22.81
C ASP A 574 5.84 -16.37 21.81
N LEU A 575 5.68 -16.61 20.51
CA LEU A 575 5.94 -15.61 19.48
C LEU A 575 4.77 -14.62 19.35
N PRO A 576 5.03 -13.30 19.47
CA PRO A 576 4.00 -12.29 19.23
C PRO A 576 3.64 -12.25 17.74
N LEU A 577 2.38 -12.00 17.42
CA LEU A 577 1.94 -11.88 16.02
C LEU A 577 2.27 -10.48 15.44
N PHE A 578 2.64 -9.52 16.29
CA PHE A 578 2.96 -8.14 15.91
C PHE A 578 4.33 -7.67 16.41
N ALA A 579 4.96 -6.74 15.70
CA ALA A 579 6.23 -6.10 16.04
C ALA A 579 6.08 -4.67 16.59
N SER A 580 4.98 -4.00 16.29
CA SER A 580 4.67 -2.62 16.67
C SER A 580 3.21 -2.50 17.09
N PRO A 581 2.82 -1.51 17.92
CA PRO A 581 1.44 -1.31 18.32
C PRO A 581 0.49 -1.35 17.10
N PRO A 582 -0.59 -2.15 17.14
CA PRO A 582 -1.50 -2.30 16.02
C PRO A 582 -2.31 -1.01 15.78
N GLU A 583 -2.53 -0.67 14.52
CA GLU A 583 -3.47 0.38 14.15
C GLU A 583 -4.88 -0.21 14.09
N ILE A 584 -5.81 0.37 14.85
CA ILE A 584 -7.17 -0.14 14.98
C ILE A 584 -8.14 0.88 14.37
N ASN A 585 -8.94 0.45 13.41
CA ASN A 585 -9.98 1.24 12.78
C ASN A 585 -11.33 0.51 12.90
N ARG A 586 -12.33 1.21 13.44
CA ARG A 586 -13.67 0.65 13.68
C ARG A 586 -14.70 1.32 12.79
N GLN A 587 -15.57 0.52 12.18
CA GLN A 587 -16.72 0.99 11.41
C GLN A 587 -17.94 0.15 11.79
N HIS A 588 -18.86 0.71 12.57
CA HIS A 588 -20.02 -0.02 13.10
C HIS A 588 -19.58 -1.28 13.87
N ALA A 589 -20.04 -2.46 13.44
CA ALA A 589 -19.67 -3.75 13.99
C ALA A 589 -18.41 -4.38 13.33
N ASP A 590 -17.78 -3.69 12.38
CA ASP A 590 -16.55 -4.12 11.72
C ASP A 590 -15.33 -3.52 12.42
N LEU A 591 -14.32 -4.37 12.62
CA LEU A 591 -13.03 -3.99 13.18
C LEU A 591 -11.91 -4.33 12.19
N GLU A 592 -11.11 -3.32 11.83
CA GLU A 592 -9.91 -3.47 10.99
C GLU A 592 -8.66 -3.20 11.83
N ILE A 593 -7.76 -4.17 11.87
CA ILE A 593 -6.52 -4.12 12.65
C ILE A 593 -5.36 -4.30 11.69
N ARG A 594 -4.43 -3.34 11.68
CA ARG A 594 -3.23 -3.37 10.82
C ARG A 594 -1.99 -3.45 11.69
N PHE A 595 -1.10 -4.38 11.37
CA PHE A 595 0.12 -4.58 12.15
C PHE A 595 1.24 -5.20 11.30
N ILE A 596 2.46 -5.08 11.80
CA ILE A 596 3.66 -5.67 11.19
C ILE A 596 3.92 -7.02 11.85
N ILE A 597 4.09 -8.09 11.06
CA ILE A 597 4.41 -9.43 11.57
C ILE A 597 5.94 -9.62 11.61
N PRO A 598 6.52 -10.02 12.76
CA PRO A 598 7.92 -10.45 12.81
C PRO A 598 8.20 -11.63 11.87
N GLU A 599 9.41 -11.72 11.30
CA GLU A 599 9.75 -12.77 10.32
C GLU A 599 9.50 -14.19 10.87
N ASN A 600 9.90 -14.46 12.11
CA ASN A 600 9.71 -15.77 12.76
C ASN A 600 8.23 -16.11 12.96
N SER A 601 7.40 -15.13 13.32
CA SER A 601 5.96 -15.30 13.46
C SER A 601 5.29 -15.54 12.10
N ALA A 602 5.76 -14.87 11.04
CA ALA A 602 5.29 -15.12 9.68
C ALA A 602 5.65 -16.55 9.20
N ARG A 603 6.85 -17.04 9.52
CA ARG A 603 7.24 -18.43 9.23
C ARG A 603 6.34 -19.44 9.95
N LEU A 604 6.13 -19.25 11.26
CA LEU A 604 5.27 -20.14 12.06
C LEU A 604 3.82 -20.10 11.59
N LEU A 605 3.30 -18.91 11.24
CA LEU A 605 1.96 -18.77 10.66
C LEU A 605 1.79 -19.63 9.40
N LEU A 606 2.77 -19.58 8.49
CA LEU A 606 2.73 -20.40 7.26
C LEU A 606 2.83 -21.89 7.57
N GLN A 607 3.65 -22.30 8.54
CA GLN A 607 3.75 -23.70 8.97
C GLN A 607 2.44 -24.19 9.59
N ARG A 608 1.78 -23.38 10.43
CA ARG A 608 0.46 -23.72 11.03
C ARG A 608 -0.63 -23.87 9.98
N ILE A 609 -0.61 -23.03 8.94
CA ILE A 609 -1.51 -23.14 7.78
C ILE A 609 -1.18 -24.39 6.95
N ALA A 610 0.10 -24.72 6.78
CA ALA A 610 0.56 -25.89 6.06
C ALA A 610 0.47 -27.21 6.86
N LYS A 611 0.23 -27.13 8.18
CA LYS A 611 0.27 -28.23 9.15
C LYS A 611 1.64 -28.93 9.22
N THR A 612 2.74 -28.18 9.15
CA THR A 612 4.11 -28.72 9.10
C THR A 612 4.95 -28.43 10.35
N ASP A 613 4.44 -27.63 11.28
CA ASP A 613 5.11 -27.25 12.53
C ASP A 613 5.11 -28.34 13.61
N MET A 614 4.25 -29.36 13.48
CA MET A 614 4.21 -30.50 14.40
C MET A 614 4.49 -31.81 13.65
N PRO A 615 5.23 -32.76 14.24
CA PRO A 615 5.37 -34.09 13.66
C PRO A 615 3.99 -34.75 13.53
N PRO A 616 3.77 -35.57 12.49
CA PRO A 616 2.48 -36.24 12.29
C PRO A 616 2.11 -37.03 13.56
N PRO A 617 0.84 -37.00 13.99
CA PRO A 617 0.41 -37.79 15.13
C PRO A 617 0.79 -39.24 14.88
N ALA A 618 1.42 -39.88 15.87
CA ALA A 618 1.82 -41.27 15.76
C ALA A 618 0.58 -42.10 15.41
N THR A 619 0.53 -42.64 14.19
CA THR A 619 -0.48 -43.62 13.81
C THR A 619 -0.40 -44.75 14.81
N ALA A 620 -1.45 -44.89 15.63
CA ALA A 620 -1.65 -46.13 16.39
C ALA A 620 -1.63 -47.26 15.37
N ALA A 621 -0.63 -48.13 15.48
CA ALA A 621 -0.50 -49.30 14.64
C ALA A 621 -1.79 -50.14 14.79
N ASN A 622 -2.52 -50.30 13.69
CA ASN A 622 -3.50 -51.36 13.50
C ASN A 622 -2.84 -52.47 12.69
#